data_AF-A0A645G263-F1
#
_entry.id   AF-A0A645G263-F1
#
_cell.length_a   1.000
_cell.length_b   1.000
_cell.length_c   1.000
_cell.angle_alpha   90.00
_cell.angle_beta   90.00
_cell.angle_gamma   90.00
#
_symmetry.space_group_name_H-M   'P 1'
#
loop_
_entity.id
_entity.type
_entity.pdbx_description
1 polymer ?
#
loop_
_entity_poly.entity_id
_entity_poly.type
_entity_poly.pdbx_seq_one_letter_code
_entity_poly.pdbx_strand_id
1 'polypeptide(L)' 'MDRLNDTVEKAQAKGANNILAFDTTRAFIINVPNGRVITAMSPEEMKENIFTNIDGAVIL' A
#
# COMPACT_ATOMS: atom_id res chain seq x y z
N MET A 1 -2.40 -12.80 -6.27
CA MET A 1 -3.57 -12.10 -5.71
C MET A 1 -3.66 -12.31 -4.19
N ASP A 2 -3.31 -13.49 -3.66
CA ASP A 2 -3.43 -13.78 -2.23
C ASP A 2 -2.63 -12.85 -1.30
N ARG A 3 -1.39 -12.47 -1.68
CA ARG A 3 -0.56 -11.58 -0.84
C ARG A 3 -1.15 -10.19 -0.63
N LEU A 4 -1.86 -9.66 -1.63
CA LEU A 4 -2.46 -8.33 -1.54
C LEU A 4 -3.69 -8.37 -0.61
N ASN A 5 -4.51 -9.41 -0.73
CA ASN A 5 -5.69 -9.58 0.10
C ASN A 5 -5.32 -9.80 1.58
N ASP A 6 -4.33 -10.67 1.85
CA ASP A 6 -3.79 -10.89 3.20
C ASP A 6 -3.19 -9.60 3.79
N THR A 7 -2.54 -8.78 2.94
CA THR A 7 -2.01 -7.47 3.33
C THR A 7 -3.13 -6.50 3.74
N VAL A 8 -4.21 -6.44 2.97
CA VAL A 8 -5.38 -5.59 3.27
C VAL A 8 -6.05 -6.05 4.56
N GLU A 9 -6.25 -7.36 4.76
CA GLU A 9 -6.81 -7.90 6.01
C GLU A 9 -5.97 -7.54 7.24
N LYS A 10 -4.64 -7.70 7.15
CA LYS A 10 -3.72 -7.32 8.24
C LYS A 10 -3.76 -5.83 8.55
N ALA A 11 -3.83 -4.99 7.52
CA ALA A 11 -3.94 -3.55 7.69
C ALA A 11 -5.30 -3.17 8.31
N GLN A 12 -6.36 -3.84 7.89
CA GLN A 12 -7.71 -3.62 8.42
C GLN A 12 -7.83 -4.04 9.89
N ALA A 13 -7.23 -5.18 10.26
CA ALA A 13 -7.16 -5.62 11.65
C ALA A 13 -6.40 -4.63 12.57
N LYS A 14 -5.53 -3.80 12.00
CA LYS A 14 -4.80 -2.74 12.69
C LYS A 14 -5.48 -1.37 12.61
N GLY A 15 -6.63 -1.25 11.95
CA GLY A 15 -7.35 0.00 11.79
C GLY A 15 -6.70 1.01 10.85
N ALA A 16 -5.83 0.56 9.93
CA ALA A 16 -5.22 1.43 8.92
C ALA A 16 -6.26 1.84 7.87
N ASN A 17 -6.23 3.09 7.43
CA ASN A 17 -7.07 3.62 6.36
C ASN A 17 -6.35 3.59 5.01
N ASN A 18 -5.09 4.02 4.97
CA ASN A 18 -4.26 3.97 3.78
C ASN A 18 -2.93 3.29 4.08
N ILE A 19 -2.54 2.34 3.21
CA ILE A 19 -1.26 1.66 3.31
C ILE A 19 -0.46 1.79 2.03
N LEU A 20 0.86 1.79 2.17
CA LEU A 20 1.81 1.63 1.07
C LEU A 20 2.22 0.16 0.99
N ALA A 21 1.87 -0.54 -0.08
CA ALA A 21 2.30 -1.91 -0.35
C ALA A 21 3.31 -1.91 -1.51
N PHE A 22 4.51 -2.44 -1.33
CA PHE A 22 5.54 -2.38 -2.38
C PHE A 22 6.43 -3.62 -2.43
N ASP A 23 6.94 -3.90 -3.62
CA ASP A 23 7.99 -4.89 -3.89
C ASP A 23 9.18 -4.23 -4.61
N THR A 24 10.12 -5.04 -5.10
CA THR A 24 11.28 -4.56 -5.85
C THR A 24 10.95 -3.92 -7.20
N THR A 25 9.74 -4.11 -7.71
CA THR A 25 9.32 -3.70 -9.05
C THR A 25 8.27 -2.60 -9.05
N ARG A 26 7.42 -2.50 -8.01
CA ARG A 26 6.25 -1.63 -7.97
C ARG A 26 5.84 -1.29 -6.53
N ALA A 27 5.13 -0.17 -6.40
CA ALA A 27 4.48 0.25 -5.17
C ALA A 27 3.02 0.67 -5.42
N PHE A 28 2.17 0.44 -4.43
CA PHE A 28 0.75 0.69 -4.47
C PHE A 28 0.31 1.41 -3.19
N ILE A 29 -0.51 2.44 -3.35
CA ILE A 29 -1.26 3.00 -2.22
C ILE A 29 -2.65 2.39 -2.26
N ILE A 30 -3.03 1.76 -1.16
CA ILE A 30 -4.30 1.02 -1.04
C ILE A 30 -5.14 1.72 0.02
N ASN A 31 -6.36 2.07 -0.36
CA ASN A 31 -7.37 2.45 0.60
C ASN A 31 -8.00 1.17 1.18
N VAL A 32 -7.68 0.89 2.43
CA VAL A 32 -8.04 -0.34 3.13
C VAL A 32 -9.56 -0.45 3.33
N PRO A 33 -10.30 0.58 3.79
CA PRO A 33 -11.74 0.49 3.98
C PRO A 33 -12.50 0.11 2.71
N ASN A 34 -12.03 0.57 1.55
CA ASN A 34 -12.64 0.28 0.25
C ASN A 34 -11.95 -0.87 -0.50
N GLY A 35 -10.89 -1.47 0.07
CA GLY A 35 -10.10 -2.51 -0.59
C GLY A 35 -9.57 -2.13 -1.97
N ARG A 36 -9.31 -0.83 -2.22
CA ARG A 36 -9.05 -0.31 -3.57
C ARG A 36 -7.66 0.28 -3.70
N VAL A 37 -6.94 -0.10 -4.75
CA VAL A 37 -5.72 0.58 -5.17
C VAL A 37 -6.10 1.96 -5.71
N ILE A 38 -5.53 3.01 -5.12
CA ILE A 38 -5.75 4.40 -5.54
C ILE A 38 -4.57 4.98 -6.30
N THR A 39 -3.37 4.44 -6.06
CA THR A 39 -2.15 4.85 -6.75
C THR A 39 -1.30 3.62 -7.04
N ALA A 40 -0.73 3.54 -8.24
CA ALA A 40 0.29 2.57 -8.62
C ALA A 40 1.49 3.35 -9.18
N MET A 41 2.70 3.00 -8.73
CA MET A 41 3.93 3.70 -9.09
C MET A 41 5.11 2.73 -9.16
N SER A 42 6.14 3.14 -9.89
CA SER A 42 7.44 2.47 -9.95
C SER A 42 8.32 2.82 -8.74
N PRO A 43 9.36 2.02 -8.45
CA PRO A 43 10.34 2.31 -7.39
C PRO A 43 11.10 3.62 -7.61
N GLU A 44 11.26 4.05 -8.86
CA GLU A 44 11.91 5.31 -9.23
C GLU A 44 11.03 6.49 -8.84
N GLU A 45 9.76 6.47 -9.22
CA GLU A 45 8.77 7.48 -8.80
C GLU A 45 8.64 7.55 -7.27
N MET A 46 8.81 6.43 -6.58
CA MET A 46 8.77 6.38 -5.12
C MET A 46 9.95 7.11 -4.45
N LYS A 47 11.13 7.16 -5.11
CA LYS A 47 12.31 7.85 -4.60
C LYS A 47 12.23 9.37 -4.76
N GLU A 48 11.50 9.82 -5.77
CA GLU A 48 11.38 11.25 -6.08
C GLU A 48 10.21 11.92 -5.34
N ASN A 49 9.27 11.16 -4.79
CA ASN A 49 8.05 11.68 -4.19
C ASN A 49 7.93 11.38 -2.68
N ILE A 50 7.40 12.35 -1.93
CA ILE A 50 7.05 12.20 -0.51
C ILE A 50 5.55 11.97 -0.38
N PHE A 51 5.18 10.83 0.23
CA PHE A 51 3.79 10.47 0.47
C PHE A 51 3.43 10.66 1.95
N THR A 52 2.31 11.32 2.21
CA THR A 52 1.77 11.57 3.56
C THR A 52 0.45 10.83 3.74
N ASN A 53 -0.08 10.81 4.97
CA ASN A 53 -1.34 10.13 5.31
C ASN A 53 -1.30 8.61 5.04
N ILE A 54 -0.14 8.00 5.22
CA ILE A 54 0.07 6.56 5.16
C ILE A 54 0.15 6.02 6.59
N ASP A 55 -0.79 5.17 6.97
CA ASP A 55 -0.88 4.60 8.33
C ASP A 55 0.09 3.43 8.51
N GLY A 56 0.54 2.82 7.41
CA GLY A 56 1.50 1.73 7.45
C GLY A 56 2.09 1.37 6.09
N ALA A 57 3.22 0.68 6.14
CA ALA A 57 3.90 0.17 4.96
C ALA A 57 3.99 -1.36 5.03
N VAL A 58 3.77 -2.03 3.91
CA VAL A 58 3.85 -3.47 3.76
C VAL A 58 4.76 -3.82 2.60
N ILE A 59 5.67 -4.74 2.85
CA ILE A 59 6.60 -5.26 1.85
C ILE A 59 5.97 -6.55 1.30
N LEU A 60 5.78 -6.60 -0.01
CA LEU A 60 5.12 -7.69 -0.73
C LEU A 60 6.06 -8.84 -1.08
#